data_AF-Q4UE38-F1
#
_entry.id   AF-Q4UE38-F1
#
_cell.length_a   1.000
_cell.length_b   1.000
_cell.length_c   1.000
_cell.angle_alpha   90.00
_cell.angle_beta   90.00
_cell.angle_gamma   90.00
#
_symmetry.space_group_name_H-M   'P 1'
#
loop_
_entity.id
_entity.type
_entity.pdbx_description
1 polymer ?
#
loop_
_entity_poly.entity_id
_entity_poly.type
_entity_poly.pdbx_seq_one_letter_code
_entity_poly.pdbx_strand_id
1 'polypeptide(L)'
;MAVVNKFLGLSLRGDYLSYSLIFNNTLHNLGSIDIKSSSSDHFPKINSVLSIIKSEVDKEDSTSVDSNNNNGWNVGIYHDPVPNKHNFDQNKFYSFCRIKTIIECSCSVTLSTSPLTISSSELCKTIGNLNYSMLCLAKVSNSKISNIDEVVKFSSTVLSKFISSPSTVQFDGIATSWATALSLKRRLSLDSLVLSENDTLKIQARLKNDKVVNDLISNIEQTKNDKSHLKNALERRVHKLVQDYVENIVQFVD
;
A
#
# COMPACT_ATOMS: atom_id res chain seq x y z
N MET A 1 6.59 -20.69 12.03
CA MET A 1 6.37 -20.78 10.58
C MET A 1 6.51 -19.39 10.00
N ALA A 2 7.53 -19.12 9.20
CA ALA A 2 7.69 -17.82 8.55
C ALA A 2 6.74 -17.75 7.35
N VAL A 3 5.87 -16.75 7.35
CA VAL A 3 4.96 -16.48 6.23
C VAL A 3 5.78 -15.78 5.14
N VAL A 4 6.13 -16.50 4.07
CA VAL A 4 6.77 -15.93 2.87
C VAL A 4 5.83 -14.88 2.27
N ASN A 5 6.16 -13.60 2.30
CA ASN A 5 5.27 -12.56 1.79
C ASN A 5 5.83 -11.92 0.53
N LYS A 6 5.04 -11.96 -0.56
CA LYS A 6 5.34 -11.37 -1.87
C LYS A 6 4.56 -10.06 -2.00
N PHE A 7 5.23 -8.91 -1.91
CA PHE A 7 4.61 -7.59 -2.08
C PHE A 7 5.13 -6.91 -3.34
N LEU A 8 4.28 -6.79 -4.35
CA LEU A 8 4.58 -6.08 -5.59
C LEU A 8 3.92 -4.71 -5.57
N GLY A 9 4.73 -3.66 -5.53
CA GLY A 9 4.28 -2.29 -5.74
C GLY A 9 4.36 -1.93 -7.21
N LEU A 10 3.31 -1.31 -7.74
CA LEU A 10 3.20 -0.79 -9.09
C LEU A 10 2.96 0.72 -9.02
N SER A 11 3.58 1.48 -9.92
CA SER A 11 3.37 2.92 -10.06
C SER A 11 3.12 3.29 -11.51
N LEU A 12 1.97 3.90 -11.76
CA LEU A 12 1.58 4.44 -13.06
C LEU A 12 1.75 5.96 -13.05
N ARG A 13 2.84 6.46 -13.64
CA ARG A 13 3.19 7.89 -13.71
C ARG A 13 3.65 8.26 -15.11
N GLY A 14 3.03 9.28 -15.69
CA GLY A 14 3.24 9.64 -17.09
C GLY A 14 3.01 8.46 -18.03
N ASP A 15 3.97 8.22 -18.93
CA ASP A 15 3.96 7.10 -19.88
C ASP A 15 4.74 5.88 -19.35
N TYR A 16 4.90 5.72 -18.04
CA TYR A 16 5.68 4.62 -17.46
C TYR A 16 4.89 3.81 -16.43
N LEU A 17 5.07 2.50 -16.48
CA LEU A 17 4.69 1.57 -15.42
C LEU A 17 5.97 1.11 -14.72
N SER A 18 6.14 1.55 -13.47
CA SER A 18 7.26 1.14 -12.64
C SER A 18 6.82 0.09 -11.63
N TYR A 19 7.75 -0.78 -11.25
CA TYR A 19 7.48 -1.89 -10.34
C TYR A 19 8.61 -2.05 -9.33
N SER A 20 8.25 -2.56 -8.15
CA SER A 20 9.20 -2.95 -7.11
C SER A 20 8.64 -4.13 -6.32
N LEU A 21 9.42 -5.20 -6.23
CA LEU A 21 9.11 -6.41 -5.52
C LEU A 21 9.85 -6.44 -4.19
N ILE A 22 9.09 -6.54 -3.11
CA ILE A 22 9.61 -6.88 -1.79
C ILE A 22 9.26 -8.33 -1.51
N PHE A 23 10.30 -9.15 -1.36
CA PHE A 23 10.20 -10.57 -1.08
C PHE A 23 10.96 -10.87 0.21
N ASN A 24 10.31 -11.51 1.19
CA ASN A 24 10.91 -11.83 2.50
C ASN A 24 11.63 -10.64 3.17
N ASN A 25 11.01 -9.47 3.14
CA ASN A 25 11.56 -8.22 3.68
C ASN A 25 12.83 -7.71 2.99
N THR A 26 13.14 -8.20 1.80
CA THR A 26 14.25 -7.72 0.98
C THR A 26 13.74 -7.17 -0.35
N LEU A 27 14.40 -6.15 -0.87
CA LEU A 27 14.11 -5.62 -2.21
C LEU A 27 14.74 -6.58 -3.23
N HIS A 28 13.90 -7.19 -4.06
CA HIS A 28 14.31 -8.31 -4.90
C HIS A 28 14.42 -7.93 -6.38
N ASN A 29 13.38 -7.30 -6.91
CA ASN A 29 13.34 -6.83 -8.28
C ASN A 29 12.70 -5.44 -8.36
N LEU A 30 13.16 -4.62 -9.29
CA LEU A 30 12.60 -3.31 -9.59
C LEU A 30 12.85 -2.96 -11.05
N GLY A 31 12.02 -2.08 -11.58
CA GLY A 31 12.23 -1.58 -12.93
C GLY A 31 11.10 -0.68 -13.40
N SER A 32 11.20 -0.26 -14.65
CA SER A 32 10.22 0.60 -15.30
C SER A 32 10.09 0.21 -16.75
N ILE A 33 8.85 0.15 -17.25
CA ILE A 33 8.56 -0.06 -18.66
C ILE A 33 7.82 1.14 -19.23
N ASP A 34 8.12 1.42 -20.50
CA ASP A 34 7.42 2.42 -21.27
C ASP A 34 6.08 1.87 -21.76
N ILE A 35 5.01 2.58 -21.42
CA ILE A 35 3.62 2.32 -21.75
C ILE A 35 2.99 3.55 -22.41
N LYS A 36 3.70 4.19 -23.35
CA LYS A 36 3.16 5.28 -24.18
C LYS A 36 1.71 5.05 -24.55
N SER A 37 0.86 6.01 -24.22
CA SER A 37 -0.58 5.97 -24.48
C SER A 37 -0.96 5.63 -25.93
N SER A 38 -0.08 5.94 -26.90
CA SER A 38 -0.25 5.63 -28.33
C SER A 38 0.03 4.17 -28.73
N SER A 39 0.64 3.37 -27.86
CA SER A 39 0.96 1.95 -28.12
C SER A 39 -0.30 1.08 -28.01
N SER A 40 -0.48 0.11 -28.91
CA SER A 40 -1.52 -0.94 -28.79
C SER A 40 -1.11 -2.09 -27.88
N ASP A 41 0.21 -2.27 -27.68
CA ASP A 41 0.77 -3.52 -27.14
C ASP A 41 0.92 -3.50 -25.61
N HIS A 42 0.06 -2.75 -24.91
CA HIS A 42 0.15 -2.60 -23.45
C HIS A 42 -0.03 -3.94 -22.72
N PHE A 43 -1.05 -4.72 -23.09
CA PHE A 43 -1.36 -6.01 -22.46
C PHE A 43 -0.21 -7.03 -22.57
N PRO A 44 0.34 -7.35 -23.77
CA PRO A 44 1.45 -8.31 -23.87
C PRO A 44 2.72 -7.81 -23.16
N LYS A 45 3.02 -6.50 -23.19
CA LYS A 45 4.17 -5.93 -22.47
C LYS A 45 4.03 -6.09 -20.96
N ILE A 46 2.88 -5.71 -20.40
CA ILE A 46 2.63 -5.79 -18.95
C ILE A 46 2.65 -7.26 -18.50
N ASN A 47 2.00 -8.16 -19.22
CA ASN A 47 2.02 -9.59 -18.90
C ASN A 47 3.42 -10.20 -18.98
N SER A 48 4.22 -9.81 -19.96
CA SER A 48 5.61 -10.29 -20.08
C SER A 48 6.42 -9.91 -18.84
N VAL A 49 6.32 -8.65 -18.38
CA VAL A 49 7.01 -8.19 -17.16
C VAL A 49 6.53 -8.94 -15.92
N LEU A 50 5.22 -9.06 -15.72
CA LEU A 50 4.68 -9.78 -14.56
C LEU A 50 5.07 -11.27 -14.58
N SER A 51 5.13 -11.88 -15.76
CA SER A 51 5.55 -13.28 -15.91
C SER A 51 7.03 -13.47 -15.61
N ILE A 52 7.89 -12.53 -16.02
CA ILE A 52 9.32 -12.54 -15.67
C ILE A 52 9.48 -12.44 -14.15
N ILE A 53 8.86 -11.43 -13.52
CA ILE A 53 8.89 -11.24 -12.06
C ILE A 53 8.42 -12.50 -11.33
N LYS A 54 7.31 -13.10 -11.78
CA LYS A 54 6.80 -14.35 -11.19
C LYS A 54 7.81 -15.50 -11.33
N SER A 55 8.37 -15.68 -12.52
CA SER A 55 9.31 -16.76 -12.80
C SER A 55 10.61 -16.65 -12.01
N GLU A 56 11.06 -15.44 -11.68
CA GLU A 56 12.24 -15.20 -10.85
C GLU A 56 11.99 -15.62 -9.40
N VAL A 57 10.83 -15.26 -8.85
CA VAL A 57 10.42 -15.66 -7.50
C VAL A 57 10.21 -17.16 -7.41
N ASP A 58 9.56 -17.78 -8.39
CA ASP A 58 9.29 -19.22 -8.39
C ASP A 58 10.59 -20.06 -8.44
N LYS A 59 11.65 -19.55 -9.10
CA LYS A 59 12.99 -20.18 -9.09
C LYS A 59 13.61 -20.15 -7.70
N GLU A 60 13.50 -19.05 -6.97
CA GLU A 60 14.05 -18.95 -5.62
C GLU A 60 13.29 -19.81 -4.61
N ASP A 61 11.96 -19.83 -4.68
CA ASP A 61 11.11 -20.68 -3.82
C ASP A 61 11.48 -22.16 -3.95
N SER A 62 11.82 -22.62 -5.17
CA SER A 62 12.21 -24.01 -5.45
C SER A 62 13.54 -24.47 -4.82
N THR A 63 14.35 -23.51 -4.34
CA THR A 63 15.63 -23.79 -3.66
C THR A 63 15.56 -23.72 -2.14
N SER A 64 14.41 -23.32 -1.59
CA SER A 64 14.20 -23.16 -0.14
C SER A 64 13.58 -24.43 0.48
N VAL A 65 14.08 -24.86 1.64
CA VAL A 65 13.65 -26.07 2.35
C VAL A 65 12.21 -25.97 2.91
N ASP A 66 11.62 -24.77 2.89
CA ASP A 66 10.29 -24.45 3.43
C ASP A 66 9.23 -24.23 2.32
N SER A 67 9.31 -24.97 1.21
CA SER A 67 8.49 -24.78 -0.01
C SER A 67 6.98 -25.10 0.12
N ASN A 68 6.44 -25.25 1.34
CA ASN A 68 5.08 -25.75 1.57
C ASN A 68 4.03 -24.70 1.93
N ASN A 69 4.34 -23.40 1.90
CA ASN A 69 3.32 -22.36 2.07
C ASN A 69 3.22 -21.48 0.83
N ASN A 70 2.25 -21.82 -0.01
CA ASN A 70 1.81 -21.03 -1.15
C ASN A 70 1.14 -19.74 -0.65
N ASN A 71 1.96 -18.75 -0.28
CA ASN A 71 1.48 -17.43 0.11
C ASN A 71 1.26 -16.59 -1.14
N GLY A 72 0.02 -16.14 -1.31
CA GLY A 72 -0.45 -15.41 -2.48
C GLY A 72 0.31 -14.09 -2.73
N TRP A 73 0.21 -13.60 -3.96
CA TRP A 73 0.74 -12.30 -4.35
C TRP A 73 -0.11 -11.18 -3.76
N ASN A 74 0.55 -10.23 -3.10
CA ASN A 74 -0.05 -8.97 -2.69
C ASN A 74 0.43 -7.89 -3.65
N VAL A 75 -0.49 -7.30 -4.41
CA VAL A 75 -0.16 -6.27 -5.40
C VAL A 75 -0.80 -4.94 -5.00
N GLY A 76 -0.02 -3.88 -4.99
CA GLY A 76 -0.45 -2.52 -4.72
C GLY A 76 -0.19 -1.66 -5.94
N ILE A 77 -1.12 -0.76 -6.27
CA ILE A 77 -0.95 0.19 -7.37
C ILE A 77 -1.14 1.62 -6.88
N TYR A 78 -0.16 2.47 -7.17
CA TYR A 78 -0.30 3.92 -7.08
C TYR A 78 -0.39 4.51 -8.48
N HIS A 79 -1.18 5.57 -8.61
CA HIS A 79 -1.19 6.42 -9.79
C HIS A 79 -1.32 7.88 -9.38
N ASP A 80 -0.85 8.78 -10.26
CA ASP A 80 -1.03 10.20 -10.02
C ASP A 80 -2.54 10.55 -9.88
N PRO A 81 -2.90 11.51 -9.00
CA PRO A 81 -4.28 11.95 -8.86
C PRO A 81 -4.76 12.58 -10.17
N VAL A 82 -6.00 12.24 -10.55
CA VAL A 82 -6.63 12.80 -11.75
C VAL A 82 -6.81 14.31 -11.56
N PRO A 83 -6.34 15.16 -12.49
CA PRO A 83 -6.44 16.60 -12.34
C PRO A 83 -7.90 17.06 -12.25
N ASN A 84 -8.14 18.10 -11.43
CA ASN A 84 -9.46 18.69 -11.20
C ASN A 84 -10.09 19.22 -12.50
N LYS A 85 -11.44 19.32 -12.50
CA LYS A 85 -12.33 19.66 -13.64
C LYS A 85 -11.87 20.79 -14.57
N HIS A 86 -11.06 21.73 -14.10
CA HIS A 86 -10.60 22.87 -14.88
C HIS A 86 -9.57 22.52 -15.98
N ASN A 87 -8.85 21.39 -15.87
CA ASN A 87 -7.87 20.92 -16.86
C ASN A 87 -8.07 19.41 -17.17
N PHE A 88 -9.33 18.97 -17.28
CA PHE A 88 -9.65 17.58 -17.54
C PHE A 88 -9.50 17.23 -19.02
N ASP A 89 -8.44 16.49 -19.36
CA ASP A 89 -8.23 15.92 -20.69
C ASP A 89 -8.87 14.52 -20.75
N GLN A 90 -10.00 14.42 -21.47
CA GLN A 90 -10.77 13.18 -21.63
C GLN A 90 -9.94 12.04 -22.24
N ASN A 91 -9.06 12.35 -23.20
CA ASN A 91 -8.27 11.33 -23.89
C ASN A 91 -7.18 10.76 -22.99
N LYS A 92 -6.53 11.62 -22.19
CA LYS A 92 -5.58 11.19 -21.17
C LYS A 92 -6.26 10.35 -20.10
N PHE A 93 -7.44 10.77 -19.64
CA PHE A 93 -8.19 10.02 -18.64
C PHE A 93 -8.66 8.65 -19.16
N TYR A 94 -9.19 8.58 -20.39
CA TYR A 94 -9.53 7.31 -21.03
C TYR A 94 -8.31 6.39 -21.15
N SER A 95 -7.17 6.93 -21.60
CA SER A 95 -5.92 6.17 -21.73
C SER A 95 -5.45 5.62 -20.37
N PHE A 96 -5.54 6.44 -19.32
CA PHE A 96 -5.27 6.03 -17.95
C PHE A 96 -6.18 4.88 -17.49
N CYS A 97 -7.51 5.03 -17.67
CA CYS A 97 -8.48 3.99 -17.32
C CYS A 97 -8.19 2.69 -18.07
N ARG A 98 -7.90 2.77 -19.38
CA ARG A 98 -7.54 1.62 -20.20
C ARG A 98 -6.31 0.90 -19.65
N ILE A 99 -5.23 1.64 -19.35
CA ILE A 99 -3.99 1.05 -18.82
C ILE A 99 -4.24 0.43 -17.44
N LYS A 100 -4.97 1.12 -16.56
CA LYS A 100 -5.32 0.60 -15.23
C LYS A 100 -6.09 -0.72 -15.32
N THR A 101 -7.11 -0.79 -16.18
CA THR A 101 -7.86 -2.03 -16.43
C THR A 101 -6.96 -3.14 -16.96
N ILE A 102 -6.05 -2.83 -17.88
CA ILE A 102 -5.07 -3.80 -18.38
C ILE A 102 -4.22 -4.34 -17.24
N ILE A 103 -3.70 -3.48 -16.35
CA ILE A 103 -2.90 -3.91 -15.19
C ILE A 103 -3.71 -4.82 -14.27
N GLU A 104 -4.96 -4.46 -13.96
CA GLU A 104 -5.86 -5.27 -13.14
C GLU A 104 -6.09 -6.66 -13.75
N CYS A 105 -6.40 -6.73 -15.04
CA CYS A 105 -6.55 -8.00 -15.77
C CYS A 105 -5.24 -8.81 -15.79
N SER A 106 -4.10 -8.16 -16.04
CA SER A 106 -2.78 -8.79 -16.09
C SER A 106 -2.37 -9.38 -14.74
N CYS A 107 -2.65 -8.70 -13.64
CA CYS A 107 -2.42 -9.21 -12.29
C CYS A 107 -3.31 -10.41 -11.98
N SER A 108 -4.59 -10.36 -12.35
CA SER A 108 -5.52 -11.47 -12.16
C SER A 108 -5.08 -12.73 -12.93
N VAL A 109 -4.70 -12.56 -14.21
CA VAL A 109 -4.25 -13.68 -15.05
C VAL A 109 -2.90 -14.25 -14.60
N THR A 110 -1.93 -13.38 -14.29
CA THR A 110 -0.54 -13.82 -14.06
C THR A 110 -0.28 -14.19 -12.61
N LEU A 111 -0.80 -13.39 -11.68
CA LEU A 111 -0.50 -13.45 -10.24
C LEU A 111 -1.70 -13.93 -9.41
N SER A 112 -2.85 -14.19 -10.04
CA SER A 112 -4.09 -14.64 -9.38
C SER A 112 -4.55 -13.71 -8.27
N THR A 113 -4.35 -12.40 -8.43
CA THR A 113 -4.69 -11.38 -7.44
C THR A 113 -5.12 -10.08 -8.10
N SER A 114 -5.97 -9.31 -7.42
CA SER A 114 -6.40 -7.99 -7.86
C SER A 114 -5.59 -6.91 -7.14
N PRO A 115 -5.01 -5.93 -7.86
CA PRO A 115 -4.17 -4.91 -7.25
C PRO A 115 -5.01 -3.96 -6.38
N LEU A 116 -4.52 -3.66 -5.17
CA LEU A 116 -5.11 -2.68 -4.27
C LEU A 116 -4.61 -1.28 -4.61
N THR A 117 -5.53 -0.33 -4.81
CA THR A 117 -5.13 1.07 -5.03
C THR A 117 -4.67 1.69 -3.72
N ILE A 118 -3.44 2.22 -3.70
CA ILE A 118 -2.84 2.92 -2.55
C ILE A 118 -3.00 4.43 -2.77
N SER A 119 -3.45 5.14 -1.74
CA SER A 119 -3.67 6.59 -1.82
C SER A 119 -2.42 7.41 -1.52
N SER A 120 -2.34 8.66 -2.00
CA SER A 120 -1.22 9.56 -1.67
C SER A 120 -1.06 9.77 -0.17
N SER A 121 -2.17 9.84 0.57
CA SER A 121 -2.13 10.01 2.03
C SER A 121 -1.58 8.76 2.74
N GLU A 122 -1.90 7.57 2.23
CA GLU A 122 -1.36 6.31 2.72
C GLU A 122 0.15 6.18 2.46
N LEU A 123 0.61 6.58 1.27
CA LEU A 123 2.05 6.68 0.98
C LEU A 123 2.74 7.66 1.94
N CYS A 124 2.22 8.89 2.08
CA CYS A 124 2.81 9.90 2.96
C CYS A 124 2.88 9.42 4.41
N LYS A 125 1.80 8.82 4.93
CA LYS A 125 1.77 8.25 6.28
C LYS A 125 2.78 7.12 6.45
N THR A 126 2.85 6.20 5.47
CA THR A 126 3.73 5.04 5.56
C THR A 126 5.18 5.49 5.59
N ILE A 127 5.59 6.32 4.61
CA ILE A 127 6.98 6.76 4.49
C ILE A 127 7.35 7.73 5.61
N GLY A 128 6.43 8.62 6.01
CA GLY A 128 6.63 9.54 7.13
C GLY A 128 6.77 8.84 8.49
N ASN A 129 6.24 7.62 8.63
CA ASN A 129 6.31 6.81 9.84
C ASN A 129 7.16 5.54 9.66
N LEU A 130 8.12 5.53 8.72
CA LEU A 130 9.06 4.41 8.56
C LEU A 130 10.04 4.42 9.74
N ASN A 131 9.80 3.53 10.71
CA ASN A 131 10.78 3.20 11.76
C ASN A 131 11.74 2.10 11.28
N TYR A 132 12.95 2.14 11.83
CA TYR A 132 14.18 1.44 11.41
C TYR A 132 14.09 -0.08 11.17
N SER A 133 13.05 -0.80 11.60
CA SER A 133 13.02 -2.27 11.58
C SER A 133 12.42 -2.91 10.33
N MET A 134 11.69 -2.18 9.47
CA MET A 134 10.97 -2.82 8.35
C MET A 134 11.84 -3.17 7.13
N LEU A 135 13.06 -2.62 7.09
CA LEU A 135 14.20 -2.93 6.20
C LEU A 135 15.37 -2.12 6.78
N CYS A 136 16.53 -2.73 7.04
CA CYS A 136 17.73 -2.12 7.65
C CYS A 136 18.36 -0.93 6.88
N LEU A 137 17.59 -0.02 6.26
CA LEU A 137 18.05 0.82 5.14
C LEU A 137 17.67 2.30 5.18
N ALA A 138 17.03 2.85 6.21
CA ALA A 138 16.78 4.29 6.27
C ALA A 138 16.90 4.91 7.66
N LYS A 139 17.65 6.02 7.75
CA LYS A 139 17.63 6.94 8.89
C LYS A 139 16.24 7.57 8.98
N VAL A 140 15.64 7.53 10.17
CA VAL A 140 14.40 8.23 10.49
C VAL A 140 14.55 9.69 10.08
N SER A 141 13.75 10.10 9.09
CA SER A 141 13.55 11.52 8.88
C SER A 141 12.55 11.97 9.94
N ASN A 142 12.98 12.73 10.93
CA ASN A 142 12.07 13.46 11.84
C ASN A 142 11.21 14.52 11.10
N SER A 143 11.26 14.57 9.76
CA SER A 143 10.44 15.43 8.92
C SER A 143 9.12 14.74 8.59
N LYS A 144 8.02 15.41 8.95
CA LYS A 144 6.66 15.03 8.58
C LYS A 144 6.51 15.08 7.05
N ILE A 145 6.44 13.92 6.40
CA ILE A 145 6.17 13.82 4.97
C ILE A 145 4.70 14.18 4.72
N SER A 146 4.49 15.21 3.91
CA SER A 146 3.18 15.85 3.71
C SER A 146 2.63 15.70 2.30
N ASN A 147 3.47 15.36 1.33
CA ASN A 147 3.10 15.27 -0.09
C ASN A 147 3.89 14.16 -0.83
N ILE A 148 3.46 13.86 -2.05
CA ILE A 148 4.04 12.79 -2.87
C ILE A 148 5.46 13.10 -3.34
N ASP A 149 5.81 14.37 -3.56
CA ASP A 149 7.15 14.74 -4.02
C ASP A 149 8.20 14.49 -2.92
N GLU A 150 7.83 14.72 -1.66
CA GLU A 150 8.64 14.35 -0.49
C GLU A 150 8.80 12.83 -0.36
N VAL A 151 7.73 12.06 -0.62
CA VAL A 151 7.82 10.58 -0.69
C VAL A 151 8.82 10.16 -1.75
N VAL A 152 8.69 10.70 -2.96
CA VAL A 152 9.57 10.38 -4.10
C VAL A 152 11.01 10.74 -3.77
N LYS A 153 11.25 11.93 -3.21
CA LYS A 153 12.59 12.40 -2.84
C LYS A 153 13.24 11.51 -1.79
N PHE A 154 12.50 11.15 -0.73
CA PHE A 154 12.99 10.25 0.31
C PHE A 154 13.35 8.88 -0.27
N SER A 155 12.39 8.27 -0.97
CA SER A 155 12.56 6.94 -1.58
C SER A 155 13.70 6.92 -2.61
N SER A 156 13.81 7.95 -3.43
CA SER A 156 14.92 8.13 -4.40
C SER A 156 16.27 8.21 -3.70
N THR A 157 16.34 8.95 -2.58
CA THR A 157 17.58 9.03 -1.77
C THR A 157 18.00 7.67 -1.23
N VAL A 158 17.04 6.85 -0.79
CA VAL A 158 17.32 5.48 -0.33
C VAL A 158 17.77 4.59 -1.49
N LEU A 159 17.02 4.57 -2.60
CA LEU A 159 17.27 3.70 -3.75
C LEU A 159 18.55 4.06 -4.52
N SER A 160 18.94 5.33 -4.54
CA SER A 160 20.15 5.80 -5.23
C SER A 160 21.45 5.17 -4.72
N LYS A 161 21.42 4.57 -3.52
CA LYS A 161 22.53 3.80 -2.96
C LYS A 161 22.71 2.42 -3.60
N PHE A 162 21.69 1.93 -4.30
CA PHE A 162 21.62 0.56 -4.84
C PHE A 162 21.53 0.55 -6.36
N ILE A 163 20.87 1.54 -6.96
CA ILE A 163 20.57 1.59 -8.37
C ILE A 163 20.82 2.98 -8.94
N SER A 164 21.39 3.02 -10.15
CA SER A 164 21.52 4.22 -10.96
C SER A 164 20.54 4.15 -12.12
N SER A 165 19.69 5.16 -12.29
CA SER A 165 18.78 5.28 -13.44
C SER A 165 19.18 6.47 -14.31
N PRO A 166 19.16 6.33 -15.65
CA PRO A 166 19.46 7.43 -16.56
C PRO A 166 18.32 8.46 -16.70
N SER A 167 17.08 8.10 -16.32
CA SER A 167 15.91 8.97 -16.42
C SER A 167 15.30 9.23 -15.05
N THR A 168 15.17 10.53 -14.70
CA THR A 168 14.55 10.99 -13.45
C THR A 168 13.10 10.51 -13.34
N VAL A 169 12.34 10.55 -14.43
CA VAL A 169 10.92 10.15 -14.41
C VAL A 169 10.75 8.65 -14.12
N GLN A 170 11.59 7.82 -14.74
CA GLN A 170 11.58 6.37 -14.47
C GLN A 170 12.03 6.09 -13.04
N PHE A 171 13.03 6.83 -12.54
CA PHE A 171 13.51 6.68 -11.17
C PHE A 171 12.46 7.09 -10.14
N ASP A 172 11.76 8.20 -10.36
CA ASP A 172 10.66 8.66 -9.51
C ASP A 172 9.49 7.67 -9.50
N GLY A 173 9.21 7.04 -10.65
CA GLY A 173 8.26 5.94 -10.77
C GLY A 173 8.69 4.73 -9.94
N ILE A 174 9.95 4.30 -10.03
CA ILE A 174 10.52 3.20 -9.22
C ILE A 174 10.47 3.52 -7.72
N ALA A 175 10.83 4.74 -7.34
CA ALA A 175 10.76 5.22 -5.96
C ALA A 175 9.33 5.18 -5.41
N THR A 176 8.35 5.49 -6.26
CA THR A 176 6.93 5.44 -5.92
C THR A 176 6.42 4.00 -5.85
N SER A 177 6.84 3.10 -6.74
CA SER A 177 6.45 1.68 -6.68
C SER A 177 7.04 1.00 -5.44
N TRP A 178 8.26 1.34 -5.05
CA TRP A 178 8.85 0.86 -3.80
C TRP A 178 8.06 1.33 -2.57
N ALA A 179 7.71 2.62 -2.51
CA ALA A 179 6.86 3.15 -1.45
C ALA A 179 5.48 2.46 -1.42
N THR A 180 4.92 2.15 -2.59
CA THR A 180 3.65 1.42 -2.73
C THR A 180 3.73 0.01 -2.16
N ALA A 181 4.82 -0.72 -2.44
CA ALA A 181 5.06 -2.05 -1.88
C ALA A 181 5.16 -2.02 -0.34
N LEU A 182 5.86 -1.02 0.21
CA LEU A 182 5.97 -0.82 1.65
C LEU A 182 4.63 -0.47 2.31
N SER A 183 3.84 0.42 1.69
CA SER A 183 2.50 0.76 2.17
C SER A 183 1.59 -0.45 2.20
N LEU A 184 1.61 -1.25 1.13
CA LEU A 184 0.83 -2.49 1.06
C LEU A 184 1.23 -3.48 2.15
N LYS A 185 2.54 -3.69 2.35
CA LYS A 185 3.06 -4.54 3.42
C LYS A 185 2.58 -4.06 4.79
N ARG A 186 2.71 -2.75 5.09
CA ARG A 186 2.24 -2.16 6.35
C ARG A 186 0.74 -2.34 6.53
N ARG A 187 -0.05 -2.09 5.50
CA ARG A 187 -1.51 -2.25 5.52
C ARG A 187 -1.89 -3.69 5.88
N LEU A 188 -1.30 -4.67 5.21
CA LEU A 188 -1.60 -6.08 5.48
C LEU A 188 -1.10 -6.53 6.85
N SER A 189 0.03 -5.98 7.34
CA SER A 189 0.44 -6.18 8.74
C SER A 189 -0.60 -5.61 9.72
N LEU A 190 -1.11 -4.40 9.48
CA LEU A 190 -2.17 -3.78 10.30
C LEU A 190 -3.49 -4.56 10.24
N ASP A 191 -3.90 -5.03 9.07
CA ASP A 191 -5.10 -5.85 8.90
C ASP A 191 -4.95 -7.22 9.60
N SER A 192 -3.71 -7.75 9.70
CA SER A 192 -3.41 -8.98 10.44
C SER A 192 -3.30 -8.80 11.96
N LEU A 193 -3.21 -7.54 12.44
CA LEU A 193 -3.31 -7.20 13.86
C LEU A 193 -4.78 -7.25 14.30
N VAL A 194 -5.32 -8.45 14.34
CA VAL A 194 -6.53 -8.74 15.10
C VAL A 194 -6.19 -8.45 16.56
N LEU A 195 -6.82 -7.43 17.14
CA LEU A 195 -6.73 -7.18 18.58
C LEU A 195 -7.03 -8.49 19.30
N SER A 196 -6.16 -8.89 20.24
CA SER A 196 -6.47 -10.03 21.08
C SER A 196 -7.82 -9.80 21.77
N GLU A 197 -8.59 -10.86 21.99
CA GLU A 197 -9.91 -10.74 22.64
C GLU A 197 -9.79 -10.02 24.00
N ASN A 198 -8.69 -10.23 24.71
CA ASN A 198 -8.34 -9.53 25.95
C ASN A 198 -8.09 -8.03 25.76
N ASP A 199 -7.37 -7.62 24.72
CA ASP A 199 -7.12 -6.20 24.47
C ASP A 199 -8.37 -5.49 23.95
N THR A 200 -9.20 -6.20 23.17
CA THR A 200 -10.52 -5.75 22.77
C THR A 200 -11.41 -5.51 23.99
N LEU A 201 -11.45 -6.45 24.94
CA LEU A 201 -12.21 -6.33 26.18
C LEU A 201 -11.68 -5.19 27.08
N LYS A 202 -10.36 -5.01 27.17
CA LYS A 202 -9.75 -3.89 27.91
C LYS A 202 -10.08 -2.53 27.30
N ILE A 203 -10.01 -2.40 25.98
CA ILE A 203 -10.36 -1.17 25.26
C ILE A 203 -11.86 -0.90 25.39
N GLN A 204 -12.72 -1.92 25.27
CA GLN A 204 -14.16 -1.79 25.51
C GLN A 204 -14.47 -1.37 26.95
N ALA A 205 -13.80 -1.96 27.95
CA ALA A 205 -13.98 -1.58 29.36
C ALA A 205 -13.53 -0.13 29.62
N ARG A 206 -12.41 0.30 29.02
CA ARG A 206 -11.96 1.70 29.09
C ARG A 206 -12.95 2.66 28.43
N LEU A 207 -13.44 2.34 27.24
CA LEU A 207 -14.42 3.17 26.53
C LEU A 207 -15.77 3.25 27.26
N LYS A 208 -16.24 2.14 27.87
CA LYS A 208 -17.45 2.12 28.70
C LYS A 208 -17.29 2.89 30.02
N ASN A 209 -16.08 3.13 30.47
CA ASN A 209 -15.81 3.91 31.68
C ASN A 209 -15.38 5.36 31.35
N ASP A 210 -15.26 5.68 30.06
CA ASP A 210 -14.92 7.03 29.62
C ASP A 210 -16.14 7.96 29.80
N LYS A 211 -15.92 9.06 30.50
CA LYS A 211 -16.96 10.01 30.89
C LYS A 211 -17.62 10.65 29.67
N VAL A 212 -16.85 10.96 28.62
CA VAL A 212 -17.37 11.57 27.39
C VAL A 212 -18.20 10.57 26.61
N VAL A 213 -17.77 9.30 26.56
CA VAL A 213 -18.52 8.23 25.89
C VAL A 213 -19.81 7.92 26.64
N ASN A 214 -19.79 7.88 27.98
CA ASN A 214 -20.98 7.66 28.79
C ASN A 214 -21.98 8.82 28.70
N ASP A 215 -21.50 10.06 28.69
CA ASP A 215 -22.33 11.24 28.45
C ASP A 215 -22.93 11.19 27.04
N LEU A 216 -22.18 10.69 26.04
CA LEU A 216 -22.69 10.49 24.68
C LEU A 216 -23.77 9.40 24.63
N ILE A 217 -23.54 8.24 25.24
CA ILE A 217 -24.49 7.13 25.28
C ILE A 217 -25.78 7.58 25.98
N SER A 218 -25.65 8.26 27.12
CA SER A 218 -26.79 8.77 27.89
C SER A 218 -27.60 9.80 27.11
N ASN A 219 -26.94 10.70 26.37
CA ASN A 219 -27.62 11.67 25.49
C ASN A 219 -28.29 10.97 24.28
N ILE A 220 -27.65 9.96 23.70
CA ILE A 220 -28.19 9.20 22.56
C ILE A 220 -29.42 8.39 22.98
N GLU A 221 -29.40 7.78 24.16
CA GLU A 221 -30.53 7.02 24.72
C GLU A 221 -31.76 7.90 25.02
N GLN A 222 -31.54 9.18 25.30
CA GLN A 222 -32.61 10.17 25.51
C GLN A 222 -33.23 10.69 24.21
N THR A 223 -32.51 10.66 23.08
CA THR A 223 -33.05 11.03 21.74
C THR A 223 -33.78 9.87 21.06
N LYS A 224 -35.12 9.92 21.05
CA LYS A 224 -36.04 8.85 20.63
C LYS A 224 -36.11 8.52 19.12
N ASN A 225 -35.27 9.06 18.23
CA ASN A 225 -35.37 8.79 16.78
C ASN A 225 -34.05 8.31 16.15
N ASP A 226 -34.14 7.20 15.40
CA ASP A 226 -33.14 6.52 14.57
C ASP A 226 -31.87 5.98 15.25
N LYS A 227 -32.07 4.90 16.00
CA LYS A 227 -31.03 4.09 16.68
C LYS A 227 -30.05 3.36 15.73
N SER A 228 -30.36 3.16 14.45
CA SER A 228 -29.50 2.39 13.53
C SER A 228 -28.33 3.21 12.97
N HIS A 229 -28.58 4.46 12.59
CA HIS A 229 -27.58 5.32 11.97
C HIS A 229 -26.51 5.79 12.97
N LEU A 230 -26.91 6.10 14.21
CA LEU A 230 -26.00 6.50 15.28
C LEU A 230 -25.15 5.34 15.81
N LYS A 231 -25.74 4.15 15.97
CA LYS A 231 -24.99 2.95 16.34
C LYS A 231 -23.93 2.62 15.28
N ASN A 232 -24.29 2.66 14.00
CA ASN A 232 -23.35 2.46 12.89
C ASN A 232 -22.25 3.53 12.85
N ALA A 233 -22.56 4.79 13.17
CA ALA A 233 -21.57 5.86 13.24
C ALA A 233 -20.58 5.67 14.41
N LEU A 234 -21.08 5.22 15.57
CA LEU A 234 -20.26 4.92 16.73
C LEU A 234 -19.35 3.71 16.48
N GLU A 235 -19.89 2.62 15.91
CA GLU A 235 -19.12 1.44 15.53
C GLU A 235 -18.02 1.78 14.52
N ARG A 236 -18.33 2.57 13.49
CA ARG A 236 -17.30 3.08 12.53
C ARG A 236 -16.23 3.92 13.22
N ARG A 237 -16.59 4.71 14.22
CA ARG A 237 -15.65 5.58 14.93
C ARG A 237 -14.79 4.82 15.94
N VAL A 238 -15.37 3.84 16.64
CA VAL A 238 -14.63 2.90 17.49
C VAL A 238 -13.65 2.09 16.64
N HIS A 239 -14.08 1.58 15.49
CA HIS A 239 -13.21 0.86 14.58
C HIS A 239 -12.04 1.73 14.11
N LYS A 240 -12.29 3.00 13.78
CA LYS A 240 -11.24 3.97 13.43
C LYS A 240 -10.29 4.27 14.59
N LEU A 241 -10.79 4.46 15.81
CA LEU A 241 -9.96 4.72 16.99
C LEU A 241 -9.11 3.51 17.37
N VAL A 242 -9.66 2.31 17.21
CA VAL A 242 -8.93 1.04 17.36
C VAL A 242 -7.82 0.96 16.31
N GLN A 243 -8.12 1.26 15.05
CA GLN A 243 -7.13 1.29 13.97
C GLN A 243 -6.02 2.31 14.25
N ASP A 244 -6.37 3.53 14.67
CA ASP A 244 -5.41 4.58 15.04
C ASP A 244 -4.56 4.17 16.27
N TYR A 245 -5.11 3.41 17.23
CA TYR A 245 -4.39 2.92 18.40
C TYR A 245 -3.43 1.76 18.05
N VAL A 246 -3.87 0.82 17.21
CA VAL A 246 -3.01 -0.25 16.66
C VAL A 246 -1.87 0.37 15.84
N GLU A 247 -2.16 1.36 14.99
CA GLU A 247 -1.14 2.11 14.23
C GLU A 247 -0.08 2.76 15.12
N ASN A 248 -0.43 3.16 16.34
CA ASN A 248 0.50 3.73 17.32
C ASN A 248 1.27 2.67 18.12
N ILE A 249 0.65 1.53 18.48
CA ILE A 249 1.34 0.42 19.17
C ILE A 249 2.36 -0.27 18.27
N VAL A 250 2.06 -0.42 16.98
CA VAL A 250 2.98 -1.03 16.00
C VAL A 250 4.26 -0.21 15.81
N GLN A 251 4.28 1.06 16.20
CA GLN A 251 5.53 1.84 16.24
C GLN A 251 6.53 1.37 17.31
N PHE A 252 6.10 0.53 18.26
CA PHE A 252 6.85 0.09 19.43
C PHE A 252 7.12 -1.42 19.51
N VAL A 253 6.67 -2.21 18.53
CA VAL A 253 6.92 -3.66 18.50
C VAL A 253 7.86 -3.96 17.33
N ASP A 254 9.06 -4.43 17.69
CA ASP A 254 10.28 -4.58 16.88
C ASP A 254 10.13 -5.31 15.53
#